data_AF-A0A9P7C9Y0-F1
#
_entry.id   AF-A0A9P7C9Y0-F1
#
_cell.length_a   1.000
_cell.length_b   1.000
_cell.length_c   1.000
_cell.angle_alpha   90.00
_cell.angle_beta   90.00
_cell.angle_gamma   90.00
#
_symmetry.space_group_name_H-M   'P 1'
#
loop_
_entity.id
_entity.type
_entity.pdbx_description
1 polymer ?
#
loop_
_entity_poly.entity_id
_entity_poly.type
_entity_poly.pdbx_seq_one_letter_code
_entity_poly.pdbx_strand_id
1 'polypeptide(L)'
;MDLKVLQDETKNQIKRKDTFQITPILMDILSSPQYSSDGMVVDVGGLFSLEIYSNNIDPSRKFFLLTPPKDNKEYEYKTMMDLASSVLGSKNSTERDQNRIKLMEEIGMETLSNPELYAMVDSTVSLQERLVELAGSISDYDRHTYTVDEAKDEFAFIDWTGILASSIPQIIDTSNISIQVYNIEYFKELSYYANIDDPTRPIHKDAIANHFMIYKIATEASKLDSELRQIIPDSTFQTRSSICIEKVLERFGLAAGRFYSMITFGGESDKARLEAMATNIKRALIKRIQNADWLDISTKNSATKKLRMMQASIGYSTFSPDERSPLDIRQFMHGLETDFDTFYETDRAATRWRLQTYWDTLGERLNSTSWMGIITPQTVNAFNLLSKNSIFVSASFVQKPNYDRNYPDYFNYAGIGQSIGHEYSHGFDDLGSQYDEHGEKRDWWSIDTKAKYAKKTKCFVDEYSKASITDKRGKSYFVDGKLTLGESIADHEGLTAAYYAYLASKTKGKGYNPILPGLHNFSTESLFFINAARSFCSKTTAEAETDSLYDEHAPDAIRVNVLFRNSIEFAKVFNCPIGSKMHPSEEKCQIC
;
A
#
# COMPACT_ATOMS: atom_id res chain seq x y z
N MET A 1 24.30 -17.12 9.65
CA MET A 1 23.51 -18.31 10.02
C MET A 1 22.32 -18.49 9.08
N ASP A 2 21.45 -17.49 8.91
CA ASP A 2 20.27 -17.59 8.02
C ASP A 2 20.62 -18.00 6.58
N LEU A 3 21.67 -17.41 5.98
CA LEU A 3 22.14 -17.81 4.65
C LEU A 3 22.60 -19.27 4.57
N LYS A 4 23.16 -19.81 5.66
CA LYS A 4 23.56 -21.22 5.75
C LYS A 4 22.35 -22.14 5.83
N VAL A 5 21.36 -21.79 6.65
CA VAL A 5 20.09 -22.55 6.73
C VAL A 5 19.37 -22.52 5.38
N LEU A 6 19.31 -21.35 4.74
CA LEU A 6 18.75 -21.20 3.39
C LEU A 6 19.50 -22.07 2.37
N GLN A 7 20.84 -22.05 2.39
CA GLN A 7 21.66 -22.88 1.49
C GLN A 7 21.42 -24.38 1.72
N ASP A 8 21.35 -24.82 2.97
CA ASP A 8 21.15 -26.24 3.31
C ASP A 8 19.76 -26.72 2.91
N GLU A 9 18.73 -25.93 3.22
CA GLU A 9 17.34 -26.26 2.92
C GLU A 9 17.11 -26.33 1.41
N THR A 10 17.57 -25.32 0.67
CA THR A 10 17.45 -25.30 -0.80
C THR A 10 18.25 -26.41 -1.46
N LYS A 11 19.50 -26.67 -1.05
CA LYS A 11 20.30 -27.78 -1.60
C LYS A 11 19.68 -29.14 -1.32
N ASN A 12 19.09 -29.34 -0.14
CA ASN A 12 18.41 -30.58 0.20
C ASN A 12 17.21 -30.83 -0.71
N GLN A 13 16.45 -29.79 -1.05
CA GLN A 13 15.33 -29.91 -1.98
C GLN A 13 15.78 -30.11 -3.42
N ILE A 14 16.80 -29.38 -3.89
CA ILE A 14 17.35 -29.57 -5.25
C ILE A 14 17.82 -31.02 -5.47
N LYS A 15 18.42 -31.65 -4.44
CA LYS A 15 18.85 -33.06 -4.50
C LYS A 15 17.70 -34.06 -4.59
N ARG A 16 16.51 -33.69 -4.12
CA ARG A 16 15.32 -34.54 -4.23
C ARG A 16 14.70 -34.33 -5.62
N LYS A 17 14.09 -35.39 -6.16
CA LYS A 17 13.42 -35.37 -7.47
C LYS A 17 11.93 -34.98 -7.37
N ASP A 18 11.55 -34.38 -6.25
CA ASP A 18 10.21 -33.87 -5.99
C ASP A 18 10.13 -32.37 -6.34
N THR A 19 8.92 -31.83 -6.24
CA THR A 19 8.62 -30.40 -6.37
C THR A 19 9.41 -29.61 -5.34
N PHE A 20 10.01 -28.49 -5.73
CA PHE A 20 10.57 -27.54 -4.78
C PHE A 20 9.44 -26.89 -3.97
N GLN A 21 9.54 -26.90 -2.65
CA GLN A 21 8.52 -26.39 -1.73
C GLN A 21 9.07 -25.30 -0.82
N ILE A 22 8.30 -24.23 -0.64
CA ILE A 22 8.48 -23.27 0.44
C ILE A 22 8.05 -23.97 1.72
N THR A 23 9.03 -24.45 2.48
CA THR A 23 8.83 -25.11 3.78
C THR A 23 8.63 -24.08 4.88
N PRO A 24 8.17 -24.47 6.08
CA PRO A 24 8.13 -23.59 7.26
C PRO A 24 9.44 -22.88 7.54
N ILE A 25 10.57 -23.55 7.30
CA ILE A 25 11.91 -22.99 7.51
C ILE A 25 12.20 -21.88 6.49
N LEU A 26 11.90 -22.12 5.21
CA LEU A 26 12.05 -21.09 4.17
C LEU A 26 11.10 -19.91 4.42
N MET A 27 9.86 -20.19 4.84
CA MET A 27 8.88 -19.17 5.19
C MET A 27 9.41 -18.25 6.31
N ASP A 28 9.99 -18.80 7.38
CA ASP A 28 10.57 -18.00 8.48
C ASP A 28 11.75 -17.11 8.04
N ILE A 29 12.57 -17.59 7.10
CA ILE A 29 13.79 -16.88 6.66
C ILE A 29 13.48 -15.77 5.63
N LEU A 30 12.51 -16.05 4.75
CA LEU A 30 12.20 -15.22 3.58
C LEU A 30 11.04 -14.26 3.80
N SER A 31 10.19 -14.51 4.79
CA SER A 31 9.02 -13.67 5.04
C SER A 31 9.41 -12.31 5.62
N SER A 32 8.90 -11.25 4.99
CA SER A 32 9.07 -9.88 5.46
C SER A 32 7.71 -9.16 5.55
N PRO A 33 7.22 -8.84 6.76
CA PRO A 33 6.00 -8.08 6.94
C PRO A 33 6.11 -6.67 6.34
N GLN A 34 5.17 -6.32 5.46
CA GLN A 34 5.10 -5.02 4.79
C GLN A 34 4.03 -4.14 5.43
N TYR A 35 4.22 -2.82 5.39
CA TYR A 35 3.11 -1.89 5.60
C TYR A 35 2.41 -1.68 4.26
N SER A 36 1.11 -1.88 4.22
CA SER A 36 0.32 -1.74 2.99
C SER A 36 -1.02 -1.07 3.27
N SER A 37 -1.52 -0.36 2.26
CA SER A 37 -2.90 0.11 2.16
C SER A 37 -3.92 -1.01 1.97
N ASP A 38 -3.50 -2.28 1.91
CA ASP A 38 -4.41 -3.43 1.83
C ASP A 38 -4.47 -4.23 3.14
N GLY A 39 -3.62 -3.88 4.12
CA GLY A 39 -3.58 -4.51 5.44
C GLY A 39 -2.32 -5.33 5.69
N MET A 40 -2.45 -6.46 6.39
CA MET A 40 -1.35 -7.30 6.86
C MET A 40 -0.75 -8.12 5.72
N VAL A 41 0.18 -7.50 4.99
CA VAL A 41 0.87 -8.10 3.84
C VAL A 41 2.23 -8.65 4.29
N VAL A 42 2.58 -9.83 3.80
CA VAL A 42 3.86 -10.48 3.99
C VAL A 42 4.46 -10.73 2.61
N ASP A 43 5.62 -10.15 2.33
CA ASP A 43 6.41 -10.54 1.17
C ASP A 43 7.10 -11.88 1.46
N VAL A 44 7.04 -12.81 0.51
CA VAL A 44 7.66 -14.14 0.63
C VAL A 44 8.80 -14.24 -0.38
N GLY A 45 9.97 -13.78 0.03
CA GLY A 45 11.21 -13.93 -0.73
C GLY A 45 11.22 -13.23 -2.09
N GLY A 46 10.41 -12.17 -2.28
CA GLY A 46 10.25 -11.51 -3.58
C GLY A 46 9.51 -12.34 -4.63
N LEU A 47 8.93 -13.49 -4.25
CA LEU A 47 8.28 -14.42 -5.17
C LEU A 47 6.76 -14.22 -5.22
N PHE A 48 6.14 -13.89 -4.08
CA PHE A 48 4.73 -13.48 -4.01
C PHE A 48 4.46 -12.75 -2.70
N SER A 49 3.30 -12.10 -2.62
CA SER A 49 2.79 -11.52 -1.39
C SER A 49 1.64 -12.36 -0.83
N LEU A 50 1.68 -12.60 0.49
CA LEU A 50 0.63 -13.25 1.25
C LEU A 50 -0.05 -12.21 2.15
N GLU A 51 -1.34 -11.99 1.93
CA GLU A 51 -2.13 -11.12 2.80
C GLU A 51 -2.95 -11.94 3.78
N ILE A 52 -2.86 -11.57 5.05
CA ILE A 52 -3.58 -12.23 6.14
C ILE A 52 -4.85 -11.41 6.41
N TYR A 53 -6.00 -11.99 6.09
CA TYR A 53 -7.29 -11.38 6.36
C TYR A 53 -7.95 -12.00 7.58
N SER A 54 -8.45 -11.13 8.45
CA SER A 54 -9.45 -11.52 9.42
C SER A 54 -10.80 -10.91 9.05
N ASN A 55 -11.85 -11.73 9.05
CA ASN A 55 -13.20 -11.28 8.77
C ASN A 55 -13.82 -10.67 10.04
N ASN A 56 -14.08 -9.37 9.99
CA ASN A 56 -14.59 -8.62 11.14
C ASN A 56 -16.06 -8.97 11.50
N ILE A 57 -16.77 -9.67 10.63
CA ILE A 57 -18.19 -10.03 10.78
C ILE A 57 -18.34 -11.47 11.21
N ASP A 58 -17.69 -12.36 10.46
CA ASP A 58 -17.69 -13.80 10.70
C ASP A 58 -16.26 -14.32 10.91
N PRO A 59 -15.76 -14.31 12.15
CA PRO A 59 -14.41 -14.78 12.48
C PRO A 59 -14.18 -16.27 12.20
N SER A 60 -15.25 -17.04 11.91
CA SER A 60 -15.11 -18.42 11.47
C SER A 60 -14.59 -18.52 10.03
N ARG A 61 -14.76 -17.46 9.22
CA ARG A 61 -14.23 -17.35 7.86
C ARG A 61 -12.85 -16.74 7.90
N LYS A 62 -11.85 -17.57 7.62
CA LYS A 62 -10.43 -17.20 7.59
C LYS A 62 -9.95 -17.34 6.17
N PHE A 63 -9.28 -16.31 5.64
CA PHE A 63 -8.70 -16.44 4.32
C PHE A 63 -7.37 -15.75 4.19
N PHE A 64 -6.56 -16.29 3.29
CA PHE A 64 -5.34 -15.66 2.82
C PHE A 64 -5.55 -15.20 1.39
N LEU A 65 -4.93 -14.10 1.00
CA LEU A 65 -4.86 -13.69 -0.40
C LEU A 65 -3.41 -13.84 -0.88
N LEU A 66 -3.22 -14.58 -1.96
CA LEU A 66 -1.96 -14.57 -2.70
C LEU A 66 -2.07 -13.61 -3.87
N THR A 67 -1.07 -12.75 -3.99
CA THR A 67 -0.88 -11.89 -5.16
C THR A 67 0.56 -12.02 -5.66
N PRO A 68 0.84 -11.69 -6.92
CA PRO A 68 2.21 -11.36 -7.32
C PRO A 68 2.82 -10.33 -6.35
N PRO A 69 4.17 -10.25 -6.25
CA PRO A 69 4.83 -9.33 -5.32
C PRO A 69 4.34 -7.89 -5.53
N LYS A 70 4.04 -7.18 -4.44
CA LYS A 70 3.60 -5.78 -4.51
C LYS A 70 4.73 -4.81 -4.85
N ASP A 71 5.95 -5.16 -4.48
CA ASP A 71 7.16 -4.37 -4.75
C ASP A 71 8.07 -5.22 -5.65
N ASN A 72 7.94 -5.05 -6.97
CA ASN A 72 8.82 -5.69 -7.96
C ASN A 72 10.13 -4.89 -8.08
N LYS A 73 10.96 -4.92 -7.03
CA LYS A 73 12.33 -4.39 -7.13
C LYS A 73 13.16 -5.30 -8.00
N GLU A 74 13.24 -4.95 -9.28
CA GLU A 74 14.25 -5.50 -10.17
C GLU A 74 15.61 -4.89 -9.80
N TYR A 75 16.55 -5.75 -9.43
CA TYR A 75 17.94 -5.35 -9.28
C TYR A 75 18.62 -5.47 -10.63
N GLU A 76 19.44 -4.48 -10.99
CA GLU A 76 20.27 -4.60 -12.18
C GLU A 76 21.17 -5.84 -12.07
N TYR A 77 21.38 -6.54 -13.19
CA TYR A 77 22.25 -7.71 -13.29
C TYR A 77 23.59 -7.49 -12.58
N LYS A 78 24.20 -6.33 -12.83
CA LYS A 78 25.49 -5.96 -12.25
C LYS A 78 25.42 -5.89 -10.73
N THR A 79 24.37 -5.28 -10.17
CA THR A 79 24.15 -5.17 -8.73
C THR A 79 24.01 -6.56 -8.09
N MET A 80 23.23 -7.46 -8.70
CA MET A 80 23.10 -8.83 -8.21
C MET A 80 24.43 -9.59 -8.26
N MET A 81 25.20 -9.42 -9.34
CA MET A 81 26.51 -10.05 -9.47
C MET A 81 27.54 -9.50 -8.47
N ASP A 82 27.56 -8.18 -8.25
CA ASP A 82 28.44 -7.53 -7.28
C ASP A 82 28.11 -8.03 -5.86
N LEU A 83 26.83 -8.10 -5.49
CA LEU A 83 26.37 -8.66 -4.21
C LEU A 83 26.71 -10.15 -4.06
N ALA A 84 26.36 -10.97 -5.05
CA ALA A 84 26.59 -12.41 -5.01
C ALA A 84 28.08 -12.75 -5.00
N SER A 85 28.92 -12.02 -5.72
CA SER A 85 30.36 -12.23 -5.71
C SER A 85 31.01 -11.79 -4.41
N SER A 86 30.58 -10.67 -3.82
CA SER A 86 31.06 -10.23 -2.52
C SER A 86 30.70 -11.23 -1.41
N VAL A 87 29.48 -11.78 -1.42
CA VAL A 87 29.01 -12.66 -0.35
C VAL A 87 29.33 -14.13 -0.61
N LEU A 88 29.08 -14.66 -1.80
CA LEU A 88 29.22 -16.10 -2.07
C LEU A 88 30.49 -16.46 -2.83
N GLY A 89 31.25 -15.49 -3.33
CA GLY A 89 32.40 -15.76 -4.20
C GLY A 89 33.63 -16.32 -3.51
N SER A 90 34.59 -16.73 -4.34
CA SER A 90 35.91 -17.26 -3.93
C SER A 90 37.06 -16.27 -4.21
N LYS A 91 36.77 -15.13 -4.84
CA LYS A 91 37.77 -14.16 -5.29
C LYS A 91 37.49 -12.78 -4.66
N ASN A 92 38.14 -12.54 -3.53
CA ASN A 92 37.76 -11.50 -2.59
C ASN A 92 38.43 -10.19 -2.96
N SER A 93 37.65 -9.15 -3.26
CA SER A 93 38.16 -7.87 -3.74
C SER A 93 38.67 -6.97 -2.60
N THR A 94 38.08 -7.11 -1.40
CA THR A 94 38.43 -6.35 -0.20
C THR A 94 38.81 -7.25 0.98
N GLU A 95 39.45 -6.67 2.00
CA GLU A 95 39.70 -7.35 3.28
C GLU A 95 38.38 -7.76 3.98
N ARG A 96 37.31 -6.99 3.81
CA ARG A 96 36.00 -7.34 4.36
C ARG A 96 35.35 -8.49 3.64
N ASP A 97 35.45 -8.56 2.31
CA ASP A 97 35.05 -9.76 1.55
C ASP A 97 35.73 -11.00 2.13
N GLN A 98 37.05 -10.92 2.36
CA GLN A 98 37.83 -12.03 2.93
C GLN A 98 37.35 -12.44 4.32
N ASN A 99 37.08 -11.48 5.19
CA ASN A 99 36.58 -11.76 6.53
C ASN A 99 35.17 -12.37 6.51
N ARG A 100 34.28 -11.87 5.64
CA ARG A 100 32.94 -12.44 5.47
C ARG A 100 33.03 -13.89 5.01
N ILE A 101 33.81 -14.16 3.97
CA ILE A 101 33.95 -15.52 3.41
C ILE A 101 34.55 -16.48 4.41
N LYS A 102 35.57 -16.06 5.15
CA LYS A 102 36.13 -16.87 6.24
C LYS A 102 35.06 -17.23 7.28
N LEU A 103 34.23 -16.27 7.69
CA LEU A 103 33.13 -16.53 8.63
C LEU A 103 32.10 -17.52 8.06
N MET A 104 31.80 -17.43 6.76
CA MET A 104 30.90 -18.36 6.07
C MET A 104 31.49 -19.77 6.01
N GLU A 105 32.77 -19.91 5.69
CA GLU A 105 33.49 -21.19 5.68
C GLU A 105 33.52 -21.81 7.09
N GLU A 106 33.73 -21.01 8.14
CA GLU A 106 33.74 -21.46 9.55
C GLU A 106 32.40 -22.08 9.98
N ILE A 107 31.29 -21.60 9.43
CA ILE A 107 29.94 -22.17 9.68
C ILE A 107 29.56 -23.26 8.65
N GLY A 108 30.50 -23.68 7.80
CA GLY A 108 30.30 -24.73 6.80
C GLY A 108 29.42 -24.30 5.62
N MET A 109 29.33 -23.01 5.32
CA MET A 109 28.68 -22.51 4.12
C MET A 109 29.62 -22.65 2.92
N GLU A 110 29.12 -23.21 1.83
CA GLU A 110 29.89 -23.40 0.61
C GLU A 110 29.94 -22.10 -0.19
N THR A 111 31.14 -21.72 -0.64
CA THR A 111 31.36 -20.64 -1.60
C THR A 111 31.19 -21.15 -3.03
N LEU A 112 31.04 -20.21 -3.96
CA LEU A 112 30.82 -20.46 -5.38
C LEU A 112 32.02 -19.97 -6.21
N SER A 113 32.31 -20.73 -7.26
CA SER A 113 33.21 -20.30 -8.33
C SER A 113 32.53 -19.25 -9.21
N ASN A 114 33.33 -18.48 -9.97
CA ASN A 114 32.77 -17.47 -10.88
C ASN A 114 31.75 -18.05 -11.87
N PRO A 115 31.97 -19.20 -12.54
CA PRO A 115 30.95 -19.80 -13.41
C PRO A 115 29.64 -20.14 -12.68
N GLU A 116 29.71 -20.61 -11.44
CA GLU A 116 28.53 -20.91 -10.63
C GLU A 116 27.78 -19.65 -10.22
N LEU A 117 28.50 -18.56 -9.90
CA LEU A 117 27.89 -17.25 -9.63
C LEU A 117 27.16 -16.70 -10.86
N TYR A 118 27.79 -16.75 -12.04
CA TYR A 118 27.16 -16.31 -13.28
C TYR A 118 25.88 -17.12 -13.56
N ALA A 119 25.95 -18.45 -13.45
CA ALA A 119 24.78 -19.31 -13.64
C ALA A 119 23.65 -19.00 -12.64
N MET A 120 23.99 -18.76 -11.37
CA MET A 120 23.03 -18.36 -10.34
C MET A 120 22.34 -17.03 -10.69
N VAL A 121 23.11 -16.00 -11.05
CA VAL A 121 22.56 -14.67 -11.39
C VAL A 121 21.74 -14.75 -12.68
N ASP A 122 22.22 -15.43 -13.73
CA ASP A 122 21.50 -15.60 -15.01
C ASP A 122 20.15 -16.28 -14.81
N SER A 123 20.09 -17.34 -13.99
CA SER A 123 18.84 -18.05 -13.69
C SER A 123 17.85 -17.19 -12.89
N THR A 124 18.35 -16.38 -11.94
CA THR A 124 17.54 -15.47 -11.15
C THR A 124 16.95 -14.35 -11.99
N VAL A 125 17.75 -13.76 -12.88
CA VAL A 125 17.30 -12.72 -13.83
C VAL A 125 16.22 -13.28 -14.75
N SER A 126 16.47 -14.47 -15.32
CA SER A 126 15.51 -15.14 -16.21
C SER A 126 14.17 -15.39 -15.50
N LEU A 127 14.22 -15.83 -14.24
CA LEU A 127 13.01 -16.00 -13.42
C LEU A 127 12.32 -14.64 -13.17
N GLN A 128 13.05 -13.61 -12.71
CA GLN A 128 12.49 -12.30 -12.40
C GLN A 128 11.80 -11.65 -13.61
N GLU A 129 12.46 -11.62 -14.77
CA GLU A 129 11.88 -11.07 -16.01
C GLU A 129 10.56 -11.77 -16.37
N ARG A 130 10.53 -13.10 -16.23
CA ARG A 130 9.33 -13.89 -16.49
C ARG A 130 8.21 -13.60 -15.49
N LEU A 131 8.54 -13.45 -14.20
CA LEU A 131 7.56 -13.14 -13.17
C LEU A 131 6.96 -11.74 -13.36
N VAL A 132 7.78 -10.75 -13.73
CA VAL A 132 7.30 -9.38 -14.02
C VAL A 132 6.39 -9.37 -15.25
N GLU A 133 6.74 -10.11 -16.31
CA GLU A 133 5.87 -10.27 -17.48
C GLU A 133 4.50 -10.85 -17.08
N LEU A 134 4.49 -11.93 -16.29
CA LEU A 134 3.26 -12.60 -15.83
C LEU A 134 2.43 -11.72 -14.88
N ALA A 135 3.09 -10.98 -13.99
CA ALA A 135 2.43 -10.06 -13.07
C ALA A 135 1.75 -8.91 -13.84
N GLY A 136 2.40 -8.41 -14.90
CA GLY A 136 1.86 -7.36 -15.79
C GLY A 136 0.79 -7.85 -16.76
N SER A 137 0.78 -9.13 -17.13
CA SER A 137 -0.28 -9.74 -17.93
C SER A 137 -1.53 -9.98 -17.07
N ILE A 138 -2.29 -8.92 -16.79
CA ILE A 138 -3.57 -9.03 -16.08
C ILE A 138 -4.55 -9.81 -16.98
N SER A 139 -4.68 -11.11 -16.74
CA SER A 139 -5.65 -11.97 -17.42
C SER A 139 -7.00 -12.01 -16.70
N ASP A 140 -7.02 -11.76 -15.39
CA ASP A 140 -8.23 -11.79 -14.57
C ASP A 140 -8.15 -10.81 -13.37
N TYR A 141 -9.19 -9.99 -13.19
CA TYR A 141 -9.38 -9.15 -11.98
C TYR A 141 -10.11 -9.92 -10.87
N ASP A 142 -10.51 -11.16 -11.12
CA ASP A 142 -11.23 -12.01 -10.18
C ASP A 142 -10.29 -12.86 -9.33
N ARG A 143 -10.72 -12.99 -8.06
CA ARG A 143 -10.04 -13.80 -7.06
C ARG A 143 -10.61 -15.21 -7.15
N HIS A 144 -9.75 -16.19 -7.38
CA HIS A 144 -10.12 -17.60 -7.33
C HIS A 144 -10.00 -18.10 -5.90
N THR A 145 -11.03 -18.76 -5.38
CA THR A 145 -11.04 -19.28 -4.00
C THR A 145 -10.84 -20.78 -4.00
N TYR A 146 -9.89 -21.23 -3.20
CA TYR A 146 -9.54 -22.63 -2.98
C TYR A 146 -9.72 -22.98 -1.50
N THR A 147 -10.06 -24.23 -1.22
CA THR A 147 -9.80 -24.83 0.09
C THR A 147 -8.31 -25.06 0.28
N VAL A 148 -7.87 -25.26 1.53
CA VAL A 148 -6.47 -25.61 1.82
C VAL A 148 -6.04 -26.90 1.11
N ASP A 149 -6.93 -27.88 0.98
CA ASP A 149 -6.60 -29.14 0.30
C ASP A 149 -6.49 -28.96 -1.22
N GLU A 150 -7.38 -28.19 -1.86
CA GLU A 150 -7.24 -27.87 -3.29
C GLU A 150 -5.98 -27.03 -3.57
N ALA A 151 -5.62 -26.10 -2.67
CA ALA A 151 -4.42 -25.29 -2.81
C ALA A 151 -3.12 -26.11 -2.68
N LYS A 152 -3.12 -27.21 -1.91
CA LYS A 152 -1.98 -28.15 -1.84
C LYS A 152 -1.72 -28.83 -3.18
N ASP A 153 -2.78 -29.18 -3.89
CA ASP A 153 -2.66 -29.87 -5.17
C ASP A 153 -2.26 -28.89 -6.29
N GLU A 154 -2.90 -27.73 -6.35
CA GLU A 154 -2.65 -26.75 -7.43
C GLU A 154 -1.33 -25.98 -7.24
N PHE A 155 -1.02 -25.59 -5.99
CA PHE A 155 0.13 -24.76 -5.63
C PHE A 155 1.08 -25.53 -4.72
N ALA A 156 1.44 -26.74 -5.13
CA ALA A 156 2.28 -27.67 -4.38
C ALA A 156 3.70 -27.15 -4.06
N PHE A 157 4.11 -26.04 -4.69
CA PHE A 157 5.36 -25.34 -4.37
C PHE A 157 5.32 -24.61 -3.01
N ILE A 158 4.17 -24.60 -2.31
CA ILE A 158 4.01 -24.11 -0.94
C ILE A 158 3.64 -25.28 -0.04
N ASP A 159 4.39 -25.52 1.04
CA ASP A 159 4.02 -26.50 2.06
C ASP A 159 2.92 -25.92 2.97
N TRP A 160 1.69 -25.86 2.45
CA TRP A 160 0.53 -25.33 3.17
C TRP A 160 0.32 -26.01 4.52
N THR A 161 0.47 -27.33 4.59
CA THR A 161 0.23 -28.07 5.84
C THR A 161 1.26 -27.70 6.89
N GLY A 162 2.54 -27.73 6.52
CA GLY A 162 3.64 -27.37 7.41
C GLY A 162 3.52 -25.92 7.88
N ILE A 163 3.32 -24.99 6.95
CA ILE A 163 3.29 -23.55 7.25
C ILE A 163 2.12 -23.23 8.18
N LEU A 164 0.90 -23.71 7.86
CA LEU A 164 -0.26 -23.47 8.72
C LEU A 164 -0.08 -24.08 10.10
N ALA A 165 0.50 -25.28 10.21
CA ALA A 165 0.77 -25.94 11.49
C ALA A 165 1.86 -25.25 12.32
N SER A 166 2.85 -24.61 11.67
CA SER A 166 3.94 -23.91 12.36
C SER A 166 3.63 -22.48 12.72
N SER A 167 2.86 -21.77 11.89
CA SER A 167 2.69 -20.32 11.98
C SER A 167 1.42 -19.92 12.71
N ILE A 168 0.37 -20.75 12.66
CA ILE A 168 -0.91 -20.46 13.29
C ILE A 168 -0.93 -21.05 14.72
N PRO A 169 -1.31 -20.26 15.74
CA PRO A 169 -1.56 -20.79 17.08
C PRO A 169 -2.47 -22.02 17.08
N GLN A 170 -2.08 -23.09 17.77
CA GLN A 170 -2.81 -24.38 17.78
C GLN A 170 -4.26 -24.29 18.29
N ILE A 171 -4.61 -23.21 19.00
CA ILE A 171 -5.98 -22.96 19.47
C ILE A 171 -6.93 -22.54 18.33
N ILE A 172 -6.40 -22.08 17.21
CA ILE A 172 -7.17 -21.61 16.06
C ILE A 172 -7.52 -22.80 15.18
N ASP A 173 -8.82 -23.00 14.96
CA ASP A 173 -9.32 -23.99 14.01
C ASP A 173 -8.93 -23.64 12.57
N THR A 174 -8.18 -24.53 11.91
CA THR A 174 -7.70 -24.35 10.53
C THR A 174 -8.60 -25.02 9.48
N SER A 175 -9.67 -25.71 9.89
CA SER A 175 -10.52 -26.49 8.97
C SER A 175 -11.31 -25.64 7.97
N ASN A 176 -11.56 -24.37 8.28
CA ASN A 176 -12.34 -23.44 7.45
C ASN A 176 -11.48 -22.27 6.92
N ILE A 177 -10.22 -22.56 6.57
CA ILE A 177 -9.35 -21.61 5.88
C ILE A 177 -9.58 -21.72 4.38
N SER A 178 -9.75 -20.57 3.72
CA SER A 178 -9.79 -20.46 2.26
C SER A 178 -8.57 -19.70 1.74
N ILE A 179 -8.07 -20.11 0.58
CA ILE A 179 -6.95 -19.48 -0.10
C ILE A 179 -7.51 -18.76 -1.33
N GLN A 180 -7.47 -17.43 -1.31
CA GLN A 180 -7.82 -16.61 -2.47
C GLN A 180 -6.55 -16.35 -3.27
N VAL A 181 -6.62 -16.50 -4.59
CA VAL A 181 -5.49 -16.28 -5.49
C VAL A 181 -5.87 -15.24 -6.53
N TYR A 182 -5.09 -14.17 -6.58
CA TYR A 182 -5.14 -13.16 -7.62
C TYR A 182 -4.08 -13.47 -8.69
N ASN A 183 -4.42 -13.30 -9.97
CA ASN A 183 -3.56 -13.69 -11.09
C ASN A 183 -3.16 -15.18 -11.03
N ILE A 184 -4.14 -16.07 -11.18
CA ILE A 184 -3.94 -17.53 -11.10
C ILE A 184 -2.83 -18.06 -12.02
N GLU A 185 -2.69 -17.49 -13.22
CA GLU A 185 -1.71 -17.95 -14.21
C GLU A 185 -0.27 -17.70 -13.73
N TYR A 186 -0.02 -16.60 -13.01
CA TYR A 186 1.25 -16.37 -12.33
C TYR A 186 1.63 -17.53 -11.40
N PHE A 187 0.69 -17.97 -10.57
CA PHE A 187 0.92 -19.03 -9.58
C PHE A 187 1.01 -20.43 -10.19
N LYS A 188 0.27 -20.69 -11.29
CA LYS A 188 0.43 -21.93 -12.06
C LYS A 188 1.79 -22.04 -12.72
N GLU A 189 2.30 -20.95 -13.29
CA GLU A 189 3.64 -20.92 -13.88
C GLU A 189 4.72 -21.13 -12.81
N LEU A 190 4.58 -20.52 -11.63
CA LEU A 190 5.47 -20.80 -10.50
C LEU A 190 5.45 -22.28 -10.09
N SER A 191 4.26 -22.87 -9.97
CA SER A 191 4.08 -24.30 -9.69
C SER A 191 4.72 -25.17 -10.78
N TYR A 192 4.62 -24.77 -12.05
CA TYR A 192 5.30 -25.44 -13.16
C TYR A 192 6.82 -25.39 -13.01
N TYR A 193 7.42 -24.22 -12.77
CA TYR A 193 8.87 -24.08 -12.60
C TYR A 193 9.41 -24.86 -11.39
N ALA A 194 8.68 -24.86 -10.28
CA ALA A 194 9.03 -25.62 -9.08
C ALA A 194 9.03 -27.15 -9.31
N ASN A 195 8.30 -27.63 -10.32
CA ASN A 195 8.23 -29.06 -10.69
C ASN A 195 9.29 -29.49 -11.72
N ILE A 196 9.99 -28.56 -12.35
CA ILE A 196 10.98 -28.87 -13.39
C ILE A 196 12.32 -29.20 -12.74
N ASP A 197 12.76 -30.45 -12.90
CA ASP A 197 14.09 -30.95 -12.53
C ASP A 197 14.97 -31.10 -13.79
N ASP A 198 15.20 -29.99 -14.50
CA ASP A 198 15.98 -29.94 -15.73
C ASP A 198 16.90 -28.70 -15.74
N PRO A 199 18.16 -28.83 -15.29
CA PRO A 199 19.10 -27.72 -15.20
C PRO A 199 19.59 -27.21 -16.56
N THR A 200 19.17 -27.81 -17.67
CA THR A 200 19.45 -27.29 -19.02
C THR A 200 18.48 -26.19 -19.44
N ARG A 201 17.36 -26.03 -18.71
CA ARG A 201 16.41 -24.95 -18.92
C ARG A 201 16.84 -23.71 -18.15
N PRO A 202 16.60 -22.50 -18.69
CA PRO A 202 16.88 -21.27 -17.97
C PRO A 202 16.07 -21.11 -16.68
N ILE A 203 14.82 -21.61 -16.67
CA ILE A 203 13.92 -21.53 -15.53
C ILE A 203 13.48 -22.96 -15.15
N HIS A 204 13.93 -23.39 -13.99
CA HIS A 204 13.65 -24.66 -13.34
C HIS A 204 13.71 -24.48 -11.82
N LYS A 205 13.52 -25.55 -11.04
CA LYS A 205 13.44 -25.44 -9.58
C LYS A 205 14.66 -24.79 -8.91
N ASP A 206 15.87 -24.95 -9.47
CA ASP A 206 17.07 -24.33 -8.90
C ASP A 206 17.06 -22.80 -9.10
N ALA A 207 16.38 -22.28 -10.14
CA ALA A 207 16.23 -20.85 -10.35
C ALA A 207 15.46 -20.19 -9.20
N ILE A 208 14.46 -20.88 -8.63
CA ILE A 208 13.72 -20.42 -7.43
C ILE A 208 14.64 -20.38 -6.20
N ALA A 209 15.44 -21.43 -6.00
CA ALA A 209 16.41 -21.48 -4.91
C ALA A 209 17.48 -20.38 -5.03
N ASN A 210 18.01 -20.18 -6.24
CA ASN A 210 18.98 -19.14 -6.56
C ASN A 210 18.38 -17.75 -6.33
N HIS A 211 17.14 -17.54 -6.75
CA HIS A 211 16.40 -16.30 -6.52
C HIS A 211 16.27 -16.02 -5.02
N PHE A 212 15.87 -16.98 -4.19
CA PHE A 212 15.80 -16.79 -2.74
C PHE A 212 17.15 -16.42 -2.11
N MET A 213 18.24 -17.05 -2.56
CA MET A 213 19.58 -16.71 -2.08
C MET A 213 19.94 -15.26 -2.44
N ILE A 214 19.78 -14.86 -3.70
CA ILE A 214 20.06 -13.50 -4.16
C ILE A 214 19.15 -12.49 -3.46
N TYR A 215 17.86 -12.77 -3.37
CA TYR A 215 16.88 -11.93 -2.70
C TYR A 215 17.24 -11.70 -1.24
N LYS A 216 17.59 -12.77 -0.51
CA LYS A 216 18.00 -12.67 0.90
C LYS A 216 19.29 -11.86 1.05
N ILE A 217 20.26 -12.04 0.16
CA ILE A 217 21.47 -11.21 0.16
C ILE A 217 21.12 -9.75 -0.10
N ALA A 218 20.33 -9.45 -1.13
CA ALA A 218 20.02 -8.08 -1.53
C ALA A 218 19.24 -7.31 -0.45
N THR A 219 18.28 -7.96 0.21
CA THR A 219 17.43 -7.34 1.25
C THR A 219 18.14 -7.17 2.59
N GLU A 220 19.20 -7.94 2.86
CA GLU A 220 19.98 -7.88 4.10
C GLU A 220 21.33 -7.17 3.94
N ALA A 221 21.83 -7.01 2.70
CA ALA A 221 23.16 -6.47 2.40
C ALA A 221 23.44 -5.14 3.09
N SER A 222 22.47 -4.22 3.06
CA SER A 222 22.61 -2.90 3.70
C SER A 222 22.75 -2.99 5.23
N LYS A 223 22.30 -4.09 5.85
CA LYS A 223 22.37 -4.32 7.31
C LYS A 223 23.71 -4.91 7.76
N LEU A 224 24.45 -5.57 6.87
CA LEU A 224 25.66 -6.32 7.20
C LEU A 224 26.88 -5.41 7.41
N ASP A 225 27.25 -4.63 6.39
CA ASP A 225 28.40 -3.73 6.46
C ASP A 225 28.30 -2.54 5.49
N SER A 226 29.23 -1.60 5.62
CA SER A 226 29.20 -0.35 4.82
C SER A 226 29.63 -0.51 3.36
N GLU A 227 30.34 -1.57 2.98
CA GLU A 227 30.73 -1.84 1.58
C GLU A 227 29.52 -2.41 0.82
N LEU A 228 28.86 -3.42 1.38
CA LEU A 228 27.63 -3.97 0.79
C LEU A 228 26.53 -2.92 0.66
N ARG A 229 26.42 -2.02 1.65
CA ARG A 229 25.49 -0.89 1.60
C ARG A 229 25.77 0.10 0.45
N GLN A 230 27.00 0.20 -0.04
CA GLN A 230 27.34 1.07 -1.17
C GLN A 230 26.95 0.46 -2.52
N ILE A 231 26.84 -0.87 -2.59
CA ILE A 231 26.37 -1.59 -3.79
C ILE A 231 24.86 -1.36 -3.98
N ILE A 232 24.11 -1.32 -2.88
CA ILE A 232 22.66 -1.11 -2.87
C ILE A 232 22.28 -0.03 -1.84
N PRO A 233 22.54 1.26 -2.13
CA PRO A 233 22.18 2.33 -1.21
C PRO A 233 20.65 2.46 -1.15
N ASP A 234 20.04 2.45 0.05
CA ASP A 234 18.59 2.62 0.13
C ASP A 234 18.15 4.07 -0.24
N SER A 235 19.10 5.04 -0.30
CA SER A 235 18.86 6.41 -0.79
C SER A 235 20.16 7.11 -1.21
N THR A 236 20.09 8.05 -2.17
CA THR A 236 21.21 8.89 -2.61
C THR A 236 21.75 9.83 -1.52
N PHE A 237 21.00 10.08 -0.44
CA PHE A 237 21.39 10.97 0.67
C PHE A 237 21.34 10.28 2.05
N GLN A 238 21.73 9.01 2.10
CA GLN A 238 21.59 8.22 3.31
C GLN A 238 22.63 8.59 4.38
N THR A 239 22.17 8.86 5.59
CA THR A 239 23.02 8.98 6.79
C THR A 239 22.79 7.76 7.68
N ARG A 240 23.75 7.43 8.56
CA ARG A 240 23.53 6.35 9.53
C ARG A 240 22.27 6.59 10.38
N SER A 241 22.00 7.84 10.76
CA SER A 241 20.81 8.20 11.54
C SER A 241 19.51 8.00 10.76
N SER A 242 19.45 8.37 9.47
CA SER A 242 18.24 8.15 8.67
C SER A 242 17.91 6.67 8.52
N ILE A 243 18.93 5.81 8.34
CA ILE A 243 18.78 4.35 8.30
C ILE A 243 18.17 3.82 9.60
N CYS A 244 18.74 4.21 10.73
CA CYS A 244 18.26 3.76 12.03
C CYS A 244 16.82 4.22 12.29
N ILE A 245 16.46 5.45 11.89
CA ILE A 245 15.09 5.95 12.00
C ILE A 245 14.17 5.07 11.15
N GLU A 246 14.47 4.88 9.88
CA GLU A 246 13.67 4.08 8.96
C GLU A 246 13.44 2.67 9.48
N LYS A 247 14.48 1.97 9.96
CA LYS A 247 14.35 0.62 10.52
C LYS A 247 13.51 0.58 11.80
N VAL A 248 13.62 1.59 12.67
CA VAL A 248 12.76 1.69 13.85
C VAL A 248 11.30 1.90 13.44
N LEU A 249 11.02 2.75 12.44
CA LEU A 249 9.66 2.98 11.95
C LEU A 249 9.09 1.74 11.24
N GLU A 250 9.91 1.04 10.46
CA GLU A 250 9.56 -0.22 9.81
C GLU A 250 9.16 -1.29 10.85
N ARG A 251 9.96 -1.49 11.90
CA ARG A 251 9.76 -2.58 12.87
C ARG A 251 8.79 -2.24 13.99
N PHE A 252 8.82 -1.00 14.47
CA PHE A 252 8.13 -0.57 15.69
C PHE A 252 7.16 0.59 15.42
N GLY A 253 6.56 0.61 14.23
CA GLY A 253 5.80 1.74 13.73
C GLY A 253 4.70 2.27 14.66
N LEU A 254 3.90 1.38 15.26
CA LEU A 254 2.85 1.79 16.22
C LEU A 254 3.42 2.28 17.56
N ALA A 255 4.52 1.67 18.03
CA ALA A 255 5.18 2.10 19.26
C ALA A 255 5.90 3.45 19.08
N ALA A 256 6.57 3.65 17.95
CA ALA A 256 7.17 4.93 17.57
C ALA A 256 6.09 5.99 17.29
N GLY A 257 4.98 5.59 16.68
CA GLY A 257 3.82 6.42 16.38
C GLY A 257 3.24 7.08 17.61
N ARG A 258 3.17 6.38 18.75
CA ARG A 258 2.79 6.99 20.04
C ARG A 258 3.61 8.24 20.33
N PHE A 259 4.94 8.14 20.29
CA PHE A 259 5.80 9.29 20.62
C PHE A 259 5.58 10.45 19.66
N TYR A 260 5.45 10.15 18.37
CA TYR A 260 5.16 11.15 17.35
C TYR A 260 3.81 11.85 17.61
N SER A 261 2.74 11.08 17.79
CA SER A 261 1.38 11.55 18.03
C SER A 261 1.29 12.41 19.29
N MET A 262 1.90 11.98 20.40
CA MET A 262 1.85 12.71 21.67
C MET A 262 2.62 14.04 21.64
N ILE A 263 3.60 14.19 20.73
CA ILE A 263 4.38 15.42 20.57
C ILE A 263 3.72 16.39 19.57
N THR A 264 3.24 15.86 18.45
CA THR A 264 2.86 16.69 17.29
C THR A 264 1.35 16.90 17.16
N PHE A 265 0.54 15.95 17.62
CA PHE A 265 -0.91 15.99 17.47
C PHE A 265 -1.56 16.75 18.63
N GLY A 266 -2.65 17.45 18.35
CA GLY A 266 -3.32 18.28 19.35
C GLY A 266 -4.12 17.60 20.44
N GLY A 267 -3.91 16.31 20.64
CA GLY A 267 -4.70 15.45 21.50
C GLY A 267 -6.17 15.34 21.09
N GLU A 268 -7.01 14.97 22.06
CA GLU A 268 -8.42 14.62 21.86
C GLU A 268 -9.28 15.74 21.27
N SER A 269 -8.93 17.02 21.53
CA SER A 269 -9.70 18.15 21.00
C SER A 269 -9.59 18.27 19.47
N ASP A 270 -8.38 18.15 18.92
CA ASP A 270 -8.16 18.16 17.47
C ASP A 270 -8.77 16.91 16.84
N LYS A 271 -8.63 15.73 17.46
CA LYS A 271 -9.27 14.49 17.02
C LYS A 271 -10.79 14.64 16.90
N ALA A 272 -11.46 15.11 17.96
CA ALA A 272 -12.90 15.31 17.97
C ALA A 272 -13.38 16.33 16.91
N ARG A 273 -12.61 17.40 16.66
CA ARG A 273 -12.92 18.37 15.60
C ARG A 273 -12.84 17.73 14.22
N LEU A 274 -11.81 16.93 13.96
CA LEU A 274 -11.61 16.26 12.67
C LEU A 274 -12.66 15.17 12.44
N GLU A 275 -13.03 14.40 13.46
CA GLU A 275 -14.12 13.40 13.37
C GLU A 275 -15.47 14.07 13.10
N ALA A 276 -15.74 15.23 13.70
CA ALA A 276 -16.92 16.02 13.40
C ALA A 276 -16.92 16.54 11.96
N MET A 277 -15.76 17.00 11.46
CA MET A 277 -15.58 17.40 10.06
C MET A 277 -15.82 16.23 9.11
N ALA A 278 -15.19 15.07 9.35
CA ALA A 278 -15.38 13.85 8.59
C ALA A 278 -16.86 13.43 8.55
N THR A 279 -17.57 13.55 9.67
CA THR A 279 -19.01 13.29 9.74
C THR A 279 -19.81 14.27 8.87
N ASN A 280 -19.43 15.55 8.81
CA ASN A 280 -20.10 16.53 7.95
C ASN A 280 -19.86 16.26 6.47
N ILE A 281 -18.64 15.90 6.09
CA ILE A 281 -18.27 15.52 4.72
C ILE A 281 -19.05 14.27 4.28
N LYS A 282 -19.09 13.24 5.13
CA LYS A 282 -19.91 12.05 4.93
C LYS A 282 -21.37 12.38 4.69
N ARG A 283 -21.96 13.29 5.47
CA ARG A 283 -23.35 13.75 5.27
C ARG A 283 -23.53 14.47 3.92
N ALA A 284 -22.55 15.26 3.49
CA ALA A 284 -22.59 15.93 2.20
C ALA A 284 -22.56 14.92 1.04
N LEU A 285 -21.68 13.91 1.10
CA LEU A 285 -21.65 12.80 0.14
C LEU A 285 -22.97 12.01 0.10
N ILE A 286 -23.53 11.66 1.26
CA ILE A 286 -24.85 10.97 1.31
C ILE A 286 -25.91 11.81 0.60
N LYS A 287 -25.94 13.14 0.83
CA LYS A 287 -26.91 14.02 0.16
C LYS A 287 -26.71 14.04 -1.35
N ARG A 288 -25.46 14.04 -1.83
CA ARG A 288 -25.13 13.95 -3.26
C ARG A 288 -25.64 12.64 -3.86
N ILE A 289 -25.31 11.50 -3.25
CA ILE A 289 -25.79 10.17 -3.67
C ILE A 289 -27.33 10.11 -3.76
N GLN A 290 -28.03 10.66 -2.77
CA GLN A 290 -29.49 10.66 -2.76
C GLN A 290 -30.11 11.51 -3.88
N ASN A 291 -29.42 12.58 -4.30
CA ASN A 291 -29.86 13.48 -5.36
C ASN A 291 -29.43 13.05 -6.76
N ALA A 292 -28.50 12.10 -6.90
CA ALA A 292 -28.04 11.59 -8.17
C ALA A 292 -29.20 10.94 -8.95
N ASP A 293 -29.57 11.48 -10.10
CA ASP A 293 -30.72 11.04 -10.92
C ASP A 293 -30.47 9.74 -11.70
N TRP A 294 -29.20 9.40 -11.92
CA TRP A 294 -28.78 8.23 -12.65
C TRP A 294 -28.85 6.93 -11.82
N LEU A 295 -28.81 7.04 -10.49
CA LEU A 295 -28.91 5.90 -9.56
C LEU A 295 -30.36 5.47 -9.34
N ASP A 296 -30.61 4.16 -9.39
CA ASP A 296 -31.88 3.60 -8.91
C ASP A 296 -32.00 3.63 -7.36
N ILE A 297 -33.23 3.47 -6.85
CA ILE A 297 -33.53 3.57 -5.41
C ILE A 297 -32.77 2.53 -4.59
N SER A 298 -32.65 1.28 -5.09
CA SER A 298 -31.92 0.21 -4.40
C SER A 298 -30.44 0.56 -4.24
N THR A 299 -29.80 1.01 -5.31
CA THR A 299 -28.37 1.37 -5.32
C THR A 299 -28.13 2.59 -4.42
N LYS A 300 -29.00 3.61 -4.45
CA LYS A 300 -28.93 4.74 -3.50
C LYS A 300 -28.94 4.29 -2.05
N ASN A 301 -29.83 3.36 -1.71
CA ASN A 301 -29.95 2.83 -0.36
C ASN A 301 -28.71 2.03 0.06
N SER A 302 -28.21 1.15 -0.81
CA SER A 302 -27.00 0.38 -0.56
C SER A 302 -25.76 1.28 -0.43
N ALA A 303 -25.58 2.24 -1.34
CA ALA A 303 -24.46 3.18 -1.28
C ALA A 303 -24.51 4.04 0.00
N THR A 304 -25.71 4.47 0.39
CA THR A 304 -25.91 5.19 1.66
C THR A 304 -25.63 4.32 2.87
N LYS A 305 -26.00 3.03 2.85
CA LYS A 305 -25.70 2.08 3.91
C LYS A 305 -24.19 1.89 4.04
N LYS A 306 -23.50 1.63 2.93
CA LYS A 306 -22.03 1.51 2.87
C LYS A 306 -21.34 2.73 3.48
N LEU A 307 -21.69 3.93 3.03
CA LEU A 307 -21.08 5.17 3.51
C LEU A 307 -21.40 5.46 4.99
N ARG A 308 -22.58 5.09 5.48
CA ARG A 308 -22.95 5.20 6.90
C ARG A 308 -22.14 4.25 7.78
N MET A 309 -21.89 3.04 7.30
CA MET A 309 -21.09 2.04 8.00
C MET A 309 -19.59 2.32 7.93
N MET A 310 -19.15 3.07 6.91
CA MET A 310 -17.74 3.40 6.76
C MET A 310 -17.23 4.17 7.96
N GLN A 311 -16.13 3.74 8.58
CA GLN A 311 -15.56 4.42 9.76
C GLN A 311 -14.38 5.33 9.39
N ALA A 312 -14.03 6.25 10.29
CA ALA A 312 -12.86 7.13 10.14
C ALA A 312 -11.95 6.99 11.36
N SER A 313 -10.66 6.76 11.12
CA SER A 313 -9.61 6.69 12.14
C SER A 313 -8.60 7.81 11.90
N ILE A 314 -8.67 8.88 12.70
CA ILE A 314 -7.90 10.11 12.45
C ILE A 314 -6.86 10.34 13.55
N GLY A 315 -5.63 10.66 13.14
CA GLY A 315 -4.48 10.98 13.99
C GLY A 315 -3.70 9.73 14.39
N TYR A 316 -4.24 9.01 15.36
CA TYR A 316 -3.55 7.90 16.03
C TYR A 316 -4.51 6.77 16.39
N SER A 317 -3.94 5.59 16.61
CA SER A 317 -4.69 4.41 17.04
C SER A 317 -5.22 4.57 18.46
N THR A 318 -6.51 4.26 18.63
CA THR A 318 -7.18 4.17 19.94
C THR A 318 -7.58 2.74 20.29
N PHE A 319 -7.13 1.75 19.51
CA PHE A 319 -7.51 0.35 19.69
C PHE A 319 -6.42 -0.60 19.20
N SER A 320 -5.97 -1.51 20.08
CA SER A 320 -5.05 -2.62 19.82
C SER A 320 -3.83 -2.25 18.95
N PRO A 321 -2.89 -1.43 19.46
CA PRO A 321 -2.89 -0.77 20.78
C PRO A 321 -3.56 0.62 20.77
N ASP A 322 -4.02 1.06 21.94
CA ASP A 322 -4.30 2.49 22.18
C ASP A 322 -2.99 3.23 22.40
N GLU A 323 -2.61 4.09 21.43
CA GLU A 323 -1.38 4.87 21.49
C GLU A 323 -1.34 5.87 22.64
N ARG A 324 -2.45 6.16 23.31
CA ARG A 324 -2.50 7.03 24.50
C ARG A 324 -2.05 6.30 25.77
N SER A 325 -2.08 4.97 25.78
CA SER A 325 -1.66 4.14 26.91
C SER A 325 -0.27 3.54 26.68
N PRO A 326 0.75 3.91 27.48
CA PRO A 326 2.06 3.25 27.39
C PRO A 326 1.99 1.79 27.88
N LEU A 327 0.98 1.45 28.69
CA LEU A 327 0.74 0.06 29.11
C LEU A 327 0.20 -0.78 27.94
N ASP A 328 -0.69 -0.22 27.12
CA ASP A 328 -1.24 -0.92 25.95
C ASP A 328 -0.15 -1.15 24.90
N ILE A 329 0.73 -0.16 24.68
CA ILE A 329 1.89 -0.34 23.79
C ILE A 329 2.81 -1.44 24.32
N ARG A 330 3.09 -1.46 25.63
CA ARG A 330 3.89 -2.54 26.24
C ARG A 330 3.21 -3.91 26.06
N GLN A 331 1.91 -3.98 26.25
CA GLN A 331 1.14 -5.22 26.09
C GLN A 331 1.11 -5.69 24.63
N PHE A 332 1.00 -4.76 23.68
CA PHE A 332 1.06 -5.05 22.25
C PHE A 332 2.42 -5.62 21.84
N MET A 333 3.51 -5.10 22.40
CA MET A 333 4.87 -5.60 22.17
C MET A 333 5.23 -6.84 23.00
N HIS A 334 4.27 -7.47 23.67
CA HIS A 334 4.52 -8.69 24.44
C HIS A 334 5.03 -9.82 23.52
N GLY A 335 5.98 -10.60 24.00
CA GLY A 335 6.60 -11.70 23.23
C GLY A 335 7.80 -11.28 22.36
N LEU A 336 8.11 -9.98 22.24
CA LEU A 336 9.36 -9.53 21.64
C LEU A 336 10.52 -9.70 22.63
N GLU A 337 11.32 -10.74 22.42
CA GLU A 337 12.53 -11.02 23.19
C GLU A 337 13.78 -10.78 22.32
N THR A 338 14.59 -9.78 22.66
CA THR A 338 15.83 -9.49 21.93
C THR A 338 16.86 -8.76 22.78
N ASP A 339 18.14 -8.90 22.40
CA ASP A 339 19.24 -8.06 22.87
C ASP A 339 19.45 -6.87 21.93
N PHE A 340 19.08 -5.68 22.40
CA PHE A 340 19.17 -4.43 21.64
C PHE A 340 20.61 -3.96 21.36
N ASP A 341 21.63 -4.61 21.91
CA ASP A 341 23.03 -4.34 21.57
C ASP A 341 23.46 -5.00 20.25
N THR A 342 22.63 -5.90 19.70
CA THR A 342 22.91 -6.63 18.45
C THR A 342 21.91 -6.24 17.36
N PHE A 343 22.36 -5.45 16.38
CA PHE A 343 21.49 -4.88 15.35
C PHE A 343 20.75 -5.94 14.51
N TYR A 344 21.48 -6.92 13.96
CA TYR A 344 20.89 -7.93 13.08
C TYR A 344 19.90 -8.85 13.83
N GLU A 345 20.27 -9.33 15.02
CA GLU A 345 19.38 -10.18 15.83
C GLU A 345 18.14 -9.41 16.28
N THR A 346 18.27 -8.13 16.63
CA THR A 346 17.13 -7.26 16.94
C THR A 346 16.20 -7.08 15.76
N ASP A 347 16.73 -6.83 14.56
CA ASP A 347 15.91 -6.69 13.35
C ASP A 347 15.18 -8.00 13.03
N ARG A 348 15.86 -9.15 13.14
CA ARG A 348 15.28 -10.48 12.91
C ARG A 348 14.20 -10.81 13.95
N ALA A 349 14.46 -10.57 15.24
CA ALA A 349 13.50 -10.80 16.31
C ALA A 349 12.25 -9.94 16.13
N ALA A 350 12.41 -8.67 15.77
CA ALA A 350 11.28 -7.77 15.49
C ALA A 350 10.47 -8.20 14.26
N THR A 351 11.14 -8.68 13.20
CA THR A 351 10.50 -9.22 11.99
C THR A 351 9.64 -10.44 12.33
N ARG A 352 10.20 -11.41 13.07
CA ARG A 352 9.47 -12.61 13.52
C ARG A 352 8.31 -12.27 14.44
N TRP A 353 8.52 -11.40 15.42
CA TRP A 353 7.47 -10.94 16.33
C TRP A 353 6.29 -10.31 15.56
N ARG A 354 6.58 -9.46 14.57
CA ARG A 354 5.54 -8.81 13.75
C ARG A 354 4.80 -9.83 12.88
N LEU A 355 5.53 -10.77 12.27
CA LEU A 355 4.93 -11.86 11.49
C LEU A 355 4.00 -12.72 12.36
N GLN A 356 4.45 -13.11 13.55
CA GLN A 356 3.62 -13.84 14.52
C GLN A 356 2.38 -13.04 14.91
N THR A 357 2.54 -11.73 15.16
CA THR A 357 1.41 -10.83 15.47
C THR A 357 0.35 -10.86 14.36
N TYR A 358 0.75 -10.93 13.07
CA TYR A 358 -0.21 -11.05 11.97
C TYR A 358 -0.91 -12.41 11.96
N TRP A 359 -0.18 -13.50 12.16
CA TRP A 359 -0.77 -14.84 12.26
C TRP A 359 -1.75 -14.97 13.43
N ASP A 360 -1.45 -14.34 14.56
CA ASP A 360 -2.29 -14.35 15.76
C ASP A 360 -3.64 -13.66 15.54
N THR A 361 -3.75 -12.76 14.55
CA THR A 361 -5.04 -12.12 14.22
C THR A 361 -6.05 -13.05 13.55
N LEU A 362 -5.63 -14.25 13.13
CA LEU A 362 -6.47 -15.13 12.34
C LEU A 362 -7.65 -15.64 13.16
N GLY A 363 -8.87 -15.28 12.75
CA GLY A 363 -10.08 -15.61 13.50
C GLY A 363 -10.36 -14.68 14.70
N GLU A 364 -9.60 -13.60 14.86
CA GLU A 364 -9.92 -12.52 15.79
C GLU A 364 -10.80 -11.46 15.12
N ARG A 365 -11.72 -10.85 15.88
CA ARG A 365 -12.44 -9.68 15.38
C ARG A 365 -11.54 -8.45 15.44
N LEU A 366 -10.94 -8.08 14.32
CA LEU A 366 -10.24 -6.81 14.23
C LEU A 366 -11.25 -5.67 14.16
N ASN A 367 -10.96 -4.58 14.86
CA ASN A 367 -11.75 -3.36 14.71
C ASN A 367 -11.48 -2.78 13.31
N SER A 368 -12.54 -2.32 12.63
CA SER A 368 -12.45 -1.66 11.31
C SER A 368 -11.54 -0.41 11.33
N THR A 369 -11.22 0.13 12.50
CA THR A 369 -10.29 1.27 12.70
C THR A 369 -8.94 0.87 13.32
N SER A 370 -8.64 -0.43 13.45
CA SER A 370 -7.32 -0.91 13.89
C SER A 370 -6.25 -0.59 12.86
N TRP A 371 -5.10 -0.11 13.34
CA TRP A 371 -3.91 0.26 12.57
C TRP A 371 -2.92 -0.89 12.37
N MET A 372 -3.23 -2.09 12.86
CA MET A 372 -2.38 -3.26 12.67
C MET A 372 -2.27 -3.62 11.18
N GLY A 373 -1.05 -3.84 10.69
CA GLY A 373 -0.80 -4.14 9.28
C GLY A 373 -0.69 -2.91 8.37
N ILE A 374 -1.03 -1.74 8.88
CA ILE A 374 -1.32 -0.56 8.07
C ILE A 374 -0.27 0.53 8.33
N ILE A 375 -0.27 1.60 7.52
CA ILE A 375 0.57 2.78 7.78
C ILE A 375 0.36 3.34 9.19
N THR A 376 1.34 4.12 9.63
CA THR A 376 1.52 4.54 11.02
C THR A 376 1.28 6.03 11.19
N PRO A 377 1.01 6.53 12.41
CA PRO A 377 0.70 7.95 12.66
C PRO A 377 1.72 8.94 12.08
N GLN A 378 2.99 8.56 12.04
CA GLN A 378 4.11 9.34 11.52
C GLN A 378 4.24 9.33 9.99
N THR A 379 3.46 8.51 9.28
CA THR A 379 3.48 8.41 7.81
C THR A 379 2.65 9.52 7.20
N VAL A 380 3.20 10.40 6.37
CA VAL A 380 2.45 11.55 5.80
C VAL A 380 1.51 11.07 4.70
N ASN A 381 0.33 10.54 5.08
CA ASN A 381 -0.68 10.09 4.13
C ASN A 381 -2.10 9.99 4.74
N ALA A 382 -3.08 9.82 3.87
CA ALA A 382 -4.44 9.36 4.15
C ALA A 382 -4.80 8.23 3.18
N PHE A 383 -5.75 7.36 3.53
CA PHE A 383 -6.09 6.19 2.71
C PHE A 383 -7.46 5.62 3.05
N ASN A 384 -8.05 4.92 2.09
CA ASN A 384 -9.23 4.06 2.24
C ASN A 384 -8.84 2.59 2.26
N LEU A 385 -9.23 1.85 3.30
CA LEU A 385 -9.15 0.40 3.34
C LEU A 385 -10.49 -0.21 2.94
N LEU A 386 -10.58 -0.65 1.69
CA LEU A 386 -11.81 -1.24 1.12
C LEU A 386 -12.30 -2.43 1.96
N SER A 387 -11.39 -3.32 2.36
CA SER A 387 -11.68 -4.54 3.15
C SER A 387 -12.19 -4.25 4.57
N LYS A 388 -11.87 -3.08 5.13
CA LYS A 388 -12.39 -2.64 6.44
C LYS A 388 -13.59 -1.70 6.31
N ASN A 389 -13.91 -1.26 5.09
CA ASN A 389 -14.79 -0.13 4.81
C ASN A 389 -14.46 1.04 5.78
N SER A 390 -13.21 1.50 5.77
CA SER A 390 -12.74 2.55 6.69
C SER A 390 -11.74 3.47 6.03
N ILE A 391 -11.74 4.74 6.43
CA ILE A 391 -10.71 5.70 6.07
C ILE A 391 -9.79 5.96 7.26
N PHE A 392 -8.54 6.25 6.96
CA PHE A 392 -7.51 6.53 7.94
C PHE A 392 -6.74 7.78 7.53
N VAL A 393 -6.42 8.61 8.51
CA VAL A 393 -5.70 9.86 8.29
C VAL A 393 -4.64 9.97 9.38
N SER A 394 -3.37 10.01 9.01
CA SER A 394 -2.27 9.96 9.99
C SER A 394 -2.08 11.27 10.75
N ALA A 395 -1.50 11.20 11.95
CA ALA A 395 -1.16 12.38 12.75
C ALA A 395 -0.21 13.33 12.01
N SER A 396 0.71 12.80 11.21
CA SER A 396 1.65 13.58 10.41
C SER A 396 0.97 14.28 9.23
N PHE A 397 -0.09 13.70 8.66
CA PHE A 397 -0.87 14.32 7.59
C PHE A 397 -1.80 15.43 8.12
N VAL A 398 -2.21 15.35 9.40
CA VAL A 398 -2.98 16.38 10.13
C VAL A 398 -2.06 17.49 10.67
N GLN A 399 -1.32 18.13 9.77
CA GLN A 399 -0.43 19.24 10.09
C GLN A 399 -0.50 20.33 9.03
N LYS A 400 0.20 21.44 9.24
CA LYS A 400 0.31 22.48 8.21
C LYS A 400 0.98 21.89 6.96
N PRO A 401 0.49 22.20 5.76
CA PRO A 401 -0.59 23.14 5.46
C PRO A 401 -2.01 22.54 5.45
N ASN A 402 -2.16 21.22 5.61
CA ASN A 402 -3.44 20.51 5.51
C ASN A 402 -4.41 20.88 6.65
N TYR A 403 -3.91 21.00 7.88
CA TYR A 403 -4.71 21.33 9.06
C TYR A 403 -3.94 22.24 10.03
N ASP A 404 -4.65 23.20 10.62
CA ASP A 404 -4.25 23.86 11.86
C ASP A 404 -5.50 24.21 12.67
N ARG A 405 -5.47 24.00 13.98
CA ARG A 405 -6.62 24.30 14.84
C ARG A 405 -7.03 25.78 14.83
N ASN A 406 -6.11 26.67 14.49
CA ASN A 406 -6.34 28.11 14.40
C ASN A 406 -6.69 28.54 12.98
N TYR A 407 -6.65 27.64 11.98
CA TYR A 407 -7.11 27.99 10.64
C TYR A 407 -8.64 28.22 10.62
N PRO A 408 -9.08 29.19 9.80
CA PRO A 408 -10.49 29.31 9.44
C PRO A 408 -11.03 28.00 8.88
N ASP A 409 -12.33 27.78 9.05
CA ASP A 409 -12.96 26.54 8.60
C ASP A 409 -12.82 26.34 7.09
N TYR A 410 -12.93 27.38 6.26
CA TYR A 410 -12.71 27.24 4.81
C TYR A 410 -11.30 26.76 4.44
N PHE A 411 -10.28 27.05 5.25
CA PHE A 411 -8.93 26.49 5.06
C PHE A 411 -8.87 25.03 5.48
N ASN A 412 -9.40 24.68 6.65
CA ASN A 412 -9.37 23.30 7.13
C ASN A 412 -10.25 22.37 6.27
N TYR A 413 -11.43 22.81 5.83
CA TYR A 413 -12.25 22.02 4.88
C TYR A 413 -11.61 21.91 3.50
N ALA A 414 -10.88 22.93 3.03
CA ALA A 414 -10.17 22.88 1.75
C ALA A 414 -8.87 22.07 1.79
N GLY A 415 -8.18 22.06 2.94
CA GLY A 415 -6.98 21.26 3.16
C GLY A 415 -7.36 19.83 3.55
N ILE A 416 -7.32 19.52 4.84
CA ILE A 416 -7.59 18.17 5.34
C ILE A 416 -9.01 17.67 5.00
N GLY A 417 -9.99 18.57 4.89
CA GLY A 417 -11.36 18.19 4.55
C GLY A 417 -11.51 17.64 3.12
N GLN A 418 -10.76 18.15 2.14
CA GLN A 418 -10.81 17.62 0.78
C GLN A 418 -10.21 16.21 0.75
N SER A 419 -9.11 15.97 1.48
CA SER A 419 -8.49 14.64 1.58
C SER A 419 -9.40 13.65 2.28
N ILE A 420 -10.06 14.05 3.39
CA ILE A 420 -11.07 13.20 4.03
C ILE A 420 -12.22 12.87 3.06
N GLY A 421 -12.65 13.84 2.25
CA GLY A 421 -13.66 13.61 1.22
C GLY A 421 -13.19 12.67 0.13
N HIS A 422 -11.94 12.80 -0.29
CA HIS A 422 -11.26 11.95 -1.26
C HIS A 422 -11.26 10.50 -0.75
N GLU A 423 -10.79 10.26 0.48
CA GLU A 423 -10.81 8.92 1.07
C GLU A 423 -12.22 8.32 1.18
N TYR A 424 -13.23 9.11 1.55
CA TYR A 424 -14.60 8.60 1.56
C TYR A 424 -15.11 8.22 0.16
N SER A 425 -14.62 8.91 -0.86
CA SER A 425 -15.05 8.72 -2.25
C SER A 425 -14.45 7.47 -2.88
N HIS A 426 -13.25 7.02 -2.44
CA HIS A 426 -12.70 5.72 -2.83
C HIS A 426 -13.64 4.54 -2.57
N GLY A 427 -14.54 4.65 -1.59
CA GLY A 427 -15.57 3.62 -1.39
C GLY A 427 -16.53 3.43 -2.56
N PHE A 428 -16.49 4.30 -3.58
CA PHE A 428 -17.42 4.32 -4.71
C PHE A 428 -16.75 4.54 -6.06
N ASP A 429 -15.42 4.54 -6.13
CA ASP A 429 -14.68 4.60 -7.39
C ASP A 429 -14.77 3.26 -8.16
N ASP A 430 -13.98 3.10 -9.21
CA ASP A 430 -13.98 1.90 -10.05
C ASP A 430 -13.60 0.60 -9.31
N LEU A 431 -12.76 0.68 -8.27
CA LEU A 431 -12.42 -0.45 -7.42
C LEU A 431 -13.37 -0.58 -6.23
N GLY A 432 -13.56 0.50 -5.47
CA GLY A 432 -14.36 0.49 -4.25
C GLY A 432 -15.84 0.25 -4.49
N SER A 433 -16.38 0.60 -5.66
CA SER A 433 -17.76 0.21 -6.02
C SER A 433 -18.01 -1.29 -6.02
N GLN A 434 -16.95 -2.11 -6.14
CA GLN A 434 -17.04 -3.58 -6.13
C GLN A 434 -17.14 -4.17 -4.71
N TYR A 435 -16.94 -3.36 -3.68
CA TYR A 435 -17.01 -3.78 -2.28
C TYR A 435 -18.29 -3.29 -1.62
N ASP A 436 -18.90 -4.09 -0.75
CA ASP A 436 -20.12 -3.73 -0.04
C ASP A 436 -19.84 -2.96 1.28
N GLU A 437 -20.87 -2.75 2.10
CA GLU A 437 -20.78 -2.08 3.40
C GLU A 437 -19.89 -2.78 4.44
N HIS A 438 -19.52 -4.02 4.15
CA HIS A 438 -18.76 -4.92 5.00
C HIS A 438 -17.32 -5.10 4.53
N GLY A 439 -16.96 -4.51 3.38
CA GLY A 439 -15.64 -4.66 2.78
C GLY A 439 -15.46 -5.98 2.04
N GLU A 440 -16.56 -6.63 1.63
CA GLU A 440 -16.54 -7.87 0.85
C GLU A 440 -16.82 -7.55 -0.62
N LYS A 441 -16.10 -8.20 -1.55
CA LYS A 441 -16.36 -8.05 -3.00
C LYS A 441 -17.73 -8.64 -3.31
N ARG A 442 -18.67 -7.80 -3.78
CA ARG A 442 -20.05 -8.20 -4.07
C ARG A 442 -20.62 -7.39 -5.22
N ASP A 443 -21.42 -8.04 -6.06
CA ASP A 443 -22.25 -7.31 -7.01
C ASP A 443 -23.55 -6.81 -6.34
N TRP A 444 -23.60 -5.52 -6.01
CA TRP A 444 -24.74 -4.89 -5.33
C TRP A 444 -25.41 -3.77 -6.15
N TRP A 445 -25.01 -3.60 -7.41
CA TRP A 445 -25.58 -2.60 -8.33
C TRP A 445 -26.48 -3.26 -9.36
N SER A 446 -27.53 -2.55 -9.78
CA SER A 446 -28.31 -3.00 -10.94
C SER A 446 -27.49 -2.89 -12.23
N ILE A 447 -27.87 -3.68 -13.25
CA ILE A 447 -27.25 -3.64 -14.58
C ILE A 447 -27.34 -2.23 -15.17
N ASP A 448 -28.48 -1.55 -15.03
CA ASP A 448 -28.69 -0.19 -15.55
C ASP A 448 -27.79 0.83 -14.85
N THR A 449 -27.65 0.73 -13.52
CA THR A 449 -26.74 1.57 -12.74
C THR A 449 -25.29 1.38 -13.20
N LYS A 450 -24.85 0.12 -13.39
CA LYS A 450 -23.49 -0.17 -13.90
C LYS A 450 -23.24 0.45 -15.27
N ALA A 451 -24.19 0.33 -16.19
CA ALA A 451 -24.07 0.91 -17.52
C ALA A 451 -23.97 2.45 -17.48
N LYS A 452 -24.77 3.10 -16.64
CA LYS A 452 -24.70 4.56 -16.44
C LYS A 452 -23.42 5.00 -15.76
N TYR A 453 -22.95 4.25 -14.76
CA TYR A 453 -21.67 4.52 -14.11
C TYR A 453 -20.53 4.41 -15.11
N ALA A 454 -20.47 3.35 -15.92
CA ALA A 454 -19.47 3.19 -16.97
C ALA A 454 -19.44 4.37 -17.96
N LYS A 455 -20.61 4.93 -18.29
CA LYS A 455 -20.69 6.15 -19.12
C LYS A 455 -20.13 7.38 -18.39
N LYS A 456 -20.42 7.53 -17.10
CA LYS A 456 -19.92 8.65 -16.27
C LYS A 456 -18.42 8.57 -16.05
N THR A 457 -17.89 7.40 -15.70
CA THR A 457 -16.45 7.19 -15.51
C THR A 457 -15.69 7.36 -16.82
N LYS A 458 -16.26 6.95 -17.96
CA LYS A 458 -15.70 7.23 -19.28
C LYS A 458 -15.49 8.73 -19.54
N CYS A 459 -16.33 9.61 -18.99
CA CYS A 459 -16.10 11.05 -19.09
C CYS A 459 -14.75 11.45 -18.47
N PHE A 460 -14.47 10.97 -17.26
CA PHE A 460 -13.20 11.21 -16.57
C PHE A 460 -12.02 10.63 -17.36
N VAL A 461 -12.11 9.38 -17.81
CA VAL A 461 -11.07 8.75 -18.65
C VAL A 461 -10.77 9.60 -19.88
N ASP A 462 -11.81 10.00 -20.62
CA ASP A 462 -11.65 10.75 -21.87
C ASP A 462 -11.12 12.18 -21.63
N GLU A 463 -11.39 12.78 -20.47
CA GLU A 463 -10.90 14.12 -20.13
C GLU A 463 -9.44 14.09 -19.66
N TYR A 464 -9.09 13.19 -18.74
CA TYR A 464 -7.72 13.07 -18.25
C TYR A 464 -6.78 12.60 -19.35
N SER A 465 -7.23 11.73 -20.27
CA SER A 465 -6.43 11.29 -21.43
C SER A 465 -6.09 12.41 -22.43
N LYS A 466 -6.75 13.57 -22.35
CA LYS A 466 -6.42 14.76 -23.16
C LYS A 466 -5.38 15.65 -22.48
N ALA A 467 -5.11 15.44 -21.20
CA ALA A 467 -4.10 16.19 -20.46
C ALA A 467 -2.71 15.61 -20.74
N SER A 468 -1.72 16.51 -20.76
CA SER A 468 -0.34 16.13 -21.01
C SER A 468 0.63 17.00 -20.23
N ILE A 469 1.75 16.41 -19.81
CA ILE A 469 2.94 17.15 -19.40
C ILE A 469 3.84 17.34 -20.62
N THR A 470 4.70 18.36 -20.59
CA THR A 470 5.67 18.61 -21.66
C THR A 470 7.06 18.65 -21.04
N ASP A 471 7.94 17.76 -21.50
CA ASP A 471 9.30 17.70 -20.97
C ASP A 471 10.14 18.92 -21.40
N LYS A 472 11.34 19.02 -20.83
CA LYS A 472 12.29 20.10 -21.14
C LYS A 472 12.73 20.13 -22.62
N ARG A 473 12.51 19.06 -23.38
CA ARG A 473 12.83 18.93 -24.81
C ARG A 473 11.62 19.26 -25.70
N GLY A 474 10.48 19.62 -25.10
CA GLY A 474 9.25 19.98 -25.82
C GLY A 474 8.41 18.78 -26.26
N LYS A 475 8.72 17.55 -25.79
CA LYS A 475 7.91 16.38 -26.07
C LYS A 475 6.76 16.28 -25.08
N SER A 476 5.54 16.11 -25.59
CA SER A 476 4.35 15.92 -24.78
C SER A 476 4.12 14.45 -24.45
N TYR A 477 3.76 14.19 -23.20
CA TYR A 477 3.38 12.87 -22.70
C TYR A 477 1.97 12.98 -22.12
N PHE A 478 1.06 12.14 -22.61
CA PHE A 478 -0.34 12.15 -22.21
C PHE A 478 -0.52 11.29 -20.97
N VAL A 479 -1.44 11.71 -20.10
CA VAL A 479 -1.85 10.93 -18.93
C VAL A 479 -2.68 9.73 -19.40
N ASP A 480 -2.48 8.56 -18.78
CA ASP A 480 -3.39 7.44 -18.95
C ASP A 480 -4.64 7.67 -18.08
N GLY A 481 -5.72 8.15 -18.68
CA GLY A 481 -6.95 8.44 -17.94
C GLY A 481 -7.66 7.20 -17.39
N LYS A 482 -7.31 5.98 -17.83
CA LYS A 482 -7.81 4.74 -17.24
C LYS A 482 -7.04 4.41 -15.97
N LEU A 483 -5.70 4.55 -16.01
CA LEU A 483 -4.84 4.39 -14.84
C LEU A 483 -5.26 5.35 -13.73
N THR A 484 -5.51 6.61 -14.05
CA THR A 484 -5.81 7.64 -13.03
C THR A 484 -7.27 7.74 -12.61
N LEU A 485 -8.12 6.80 -13.03
CA LEU A 485 -9.57 6.95 -12.93
C LEU A 485 -10.06 7.04 -11.48
N GLY A 486 -9.61 6.12 -10.61
CA GLY A 486 -10.04 6.07 -9.21
C GLY A 486 -9.73 7.36 -8.48
N GLU A 487 -8.47 7.80 -8.56
CA GLU A 487 -7.97 9.05 -8.00
C GLU A 487 -8.69 10.29 -8.52
N SER A 488 -8.98 10.31 -9.82
CA SER A 488 -9.69 11.44 -10.47
C SER A 488 -11.12 11.57 -9.97
N ILE A 489 -11.81 10.45 -9.74
CA ILE A 489 -13.15 10.42 -9.14
C ILE A 489 -13.09 10.87 -7.68
N ALA A 490 -12.13 10.34 -6.92
CA ALA A 490 -11.96 10.64 -5.51
C ALA A 490 -11.67 12.13 -5.27
N ASP A 491 -10.79 12.74 -6.07
CA ASP A 491 -10.51 14.17 -6.08
C ASP A 491 -11.78 15.01 -6.29
N HIS A 492 -12.54 14.67 -7.34
CA HIS A 492 -13.73 15.43 -7.71
C HIS A 492 -14.84 15.36 -6.67
N GLU A 493 -15.23 14.15 -6.28
CA GLU A 493 -16.32 13.94 -5.34
C GLU A 493 -15.90 14.38 -3.91
N GLY A 494 -14.63 14.19 -3.56
CA GLY A 494 -14.07 14.59 -2.27
C GLY A 494 -14.03 16.10 -2.06
N LEU A 495 -13.47 16.85 -3.01
CA LEU A 495 -13.45 18.32 -2.97
C LEU A 495 -14.88 18.87 -2.91
N THR A 496 -15.77 18.35 -3.76
CA THR A 496 -17.15 18.82 -3.85
C THR A 496 -17.89 18.58 -2.54
N ALA A 497 -17.74 17.40 -1.93
CA ALA A 497 -18.33 17.10 -0.63
C ALA A 497 -17.77 17.98 0.49
N ALA A 498 -16.46 18.22 0.51
CA ALA A 498 -15.81 19.10 1.47
C ALA A 498 -16.33 20.54 1.36
N TYR A 499 -16.52 21.05 0.14
CA TYR A 499 -17.09 22.37 -0.10
C TYR A 499 -18.54 22.48 0.40
N TYR A 500 -19.39 21.50 0.10
CA TYR A 500 -20.77 21.49 0.61
C TYR A 500 -20.85 21.34 2.13
N ALA A 501 -19.96 20.55 2.73
CA ALA A 501 -19.85 20.43 4.18
C ALA A 501 -19.42 21.76 4.83
N TYR A 502 -18.47 22.46 4.21
CA TYR A 502 -18.06 23.80 4.60
C TYR A 502 -19.24 24.79 4.55
N LEU A 503 -19.95 24.88 3.43
CA LEU A 503 -21.11 25.78 3.29
C LEU A 503 -22.20 25.48 4.33
N ALA A 504 -22.45 24.20 4.62
CA ALA A 504 -23.38 23.79 5.66
C ALA A 504 -22.92 24.20 7.07
N SER A 505 -21.62 24.10 7.36
CA SER A 505 -21.03 24.56 8.63
C SER A 505 -21.20 26.07 8.80
N LYS A 506 -20.87 26.84 7.75
CA LYS A 506 -21.03 28.29 7.69
C LYS A 506 -22.48 28.72 7.91
N THR A 507 -23.43 28.10 7.21
CA THR A 507 -24.86 28.44 7.28
C THR A 507 -25.47 28.18 8.66
N LYS A 508 -24.99 27.17 9.39
CA LYS A 508 -25.45 26.87 10.76
C LYS A 508 -24.92 27.85 11.81
N GLY A 509 -24.09 28.82 11.44
CA GLY A 509 -23.48 29.79 12.36
C GLY A 509 -22.48 29.18 13.35
N LYS A 510 -22.04 27.93 13.11
CA LYS A 510 -21.11 27.22 13.99
C LYS A 510 -19.65 27.34 13.56
N GLY A 511 -19.39 27.90 12.38
CA GLY A 511 -18.05 27.90 11.80
C GLY A 511 -17.22 29.15 12.07
N TYR A 512 -15.91 28.97 12.25
CA TYR A 512 -14.95 30.07 12.40
C TYR A 512 -14.50 30.57 11.01
N ASN A 513 -14.98 31.75 10.60
CA ASN A 513 -14.83 32.26 9.23
C ASN A 513 -14.37 33.73 9.17
N PRO A 514 -13.23 34.10 9.77
CA PRO A 514 -12.71 35.45 9.66
C PRO A 514 -12.26 35.76 8.22
N ILE A 515 -12.29 37.04 7.86
CA ILE A 515 -11.57 37.56 6.69
C ILE A 515 -10.09 37.66 7.07
N LEU A 516 -9.21 37.10 6.24
CA LEU A 516 -7.77 37.15 6.51
C LEU A 516 -7.19 38.54 6.19
N PRO A 517 -6.28 39.06 7.04
CA PRO A 517 -5.56 40.29 6.75
C PRO A 517 -4.86 40.22 5.38
N GLY A 518 -4.97 41.29 4.60
CA GLY A 518 -4.39 41.36 3.25
C GLY A 518 -5.17 40.62 2.15
N LEU A 519 -6.21 39.83 2.49
CA LEU A 519 -7.02 39.05 1.54
C LEU A 519 -8.49 39.50 1.50
N HIS A 520 -8.74 40.77 1.82
CA HIS A 520 -10.10 41.36 1.89
C HIS A 520 -10.87 41.34 0.56
N ASN A 521 -10.17 41.21 -0.57
CA ASN A 521 -10.76 41.12 -1.89
C ASN A 521 -11.26 39.71 -2.25
N PHE A 522 -10.97 38.71 -1.42
CA PHE A 522 -11.40 37.33 -1.61
C PHE A 522 -12.55 36.97 -0.68
N SER A 523 -13.57 36.32 -1.22
CA SER A 523 -14.61 35.67 -0.41
C SER A 523 -14.05 34.44 0.28
N THR A 524 -14.66 34.01 1.38
CA THR A 524 -14.29 32.77 2.07
C THR A 524 -14.38 31.53 1.16
N GLU A 525 -15.33 31.53 0.22
CA GLU A 525 -15.51 30.51 -0.81
C GLU A 525 -14.38 30.52 -1.84
N SER A 526 -13.93 31.71 -2.27
CA SER A 526 -12.74 31.79 -3.15
C SER A 526 -11.47 31.35 -2.44
N LEU A 527 -11.33 31.66 -1.14
CA LEU A 527 -10.22 31.23 -0.31
C LEU A 527 -10.23 29.71 -0.05
N PHE A 528 -11.40 29.08 -0.01
CA PHE A 528 -11.51 27.61 0.00
C PHE A 528 -10.81 27.03 -1.25
N PHE A 529 -11.20 27.45 -2.45
CA PHE A 529 -10.62 26.91 -3.69
C PHE A 529 -9.13 27.27 -3.86
N ILE A 530 -8.71 28.45 -3.42
CA ILE A 530 -7.29 28.83 -3.42
C ILE A 530 -6.48 27.89 -2.50
N ASN A 531 -6.98 27.59 -1.30
CA ASN A 531 -6.28 26.68 -0.40
C ASN A 531 -6.32 25.21 -0.87
N ALA A 532 -7.42 24.79 -1.50
CA ALA A 532 -7.51 23.48 -2.13
C ALA A 532 -6.44 23.34 -3.23
N ALA A 533 -6.32 24.32 -4.13
CA ALA A 533 -5.25 24.32 -5.14
C ALA A 533 -3.84 24.34 -4.54
N ARG A 534 -3.64 25.08 -3.44
CA ARG A 534 -2.34 25.18 -2.76
C ARG A 534 -1.84 23.82 -2.27
N SER A 535 -2.72 22.89 -1.92
CA SER A 535 -2.32 21.55 -1.47
C SER A 535 -1.61 20.73 -2.55
N PHE A 536 -1.86 21.03 -3.82
CA PHE A 536 -1.24 20.41 -5.00
C PHE A 536 0.00 21.17 -5.50
N CYS A 537 0.50 22.17 -4.76
CA CYS A 537 1.71 22.88 -5.16
C CYS A 537 2.95 21.98 -4.98
N SER A 538 3.47 21.45 -6.09
CA SER A 538 4.69 20.66 -6.12
C SER A 538 5.66 21.11 -7.22
N LYS A 539 6.90 20.63 -7.13
CA LYS A 539 7.94 20.81 -8.16
C LYS A 539 8.83 19.58 -8.18
N THR A 540 8.89 18.91 -9.31
CA THR A 540 9.61 17.65 -9.51
C THR A 540 10.81 17.83 -10.45
N THR A 541 11.72 16.85 -10.47
CA THR A 541 12.73 16.74 -11.53
C THR A 541 12.10 16.24 -12.82
N ALA A 542 12.81 16.29 -13.95
CA ALA A 542 12.22 15.84 -15.22
C ALA A 542 12.01 14.32 -15.24
N GLU A 543 12.89 13.60 -14.55
CA GLU A 543 12.83 12.16 -14.34
C GLU A 543 11.58 11.82 -13.51
N ALA A 544 11.43 12.43 -12.32
CA ALA A 544 10.28 12.20 -11.46
C ALA A 544 8.94 12.65 -12.08
N GLU A 545 8.95 13.67 -12.95
CA GLU A 545 7.77 14.08 -13.72
C GLU A 545 7.39 13.06 -14.79
N THR A 546 8.36 12.33 -15.35
CA THR A 546 8.10 11.24 -16.30
C THR A 546 7.62 9.99 -15.56
N ASP A 547 8.22 9.70 -14.40
CA ASP A 547 7.84 8.55 -13.57
C ASP A 547 6.41 8.68 -13.04
N SER A 548 5.96 9.91 -12.72
CA SER A 548 4.59 10.15 -12.26
C SER A 548 3.50 9.90 -13.31
N LEU A 549 3.85 9.60 -14.56
CA LEU A 549 2.88 9.14 -15.57
C LEU A 549 2.47 7.68 -15.38
N TYR A 550 3.24 6.92 -14.60
CA TYR A 550 2.94 5.53 -14.23
C TYR A 550 2.30 5.41 -12.83
N ASP A 551 2.06 6.55 -12.16
CA ASP A 551 1.33 6.65 -10.90
C ASP A 551 -0.19 6.66 -11.18
N GLU A 552 -0.98 6.09 -10.26
CA GLU A 552 -2.44 6.19 -10.28
C GLU A 552 -2.92 7.63 -10.05
N HIS A 553 -2.11 8.46 -9.42
CA HIS A 553 -2.35 9.89 -9.34
C HIS A 553 -1.81 10.57 -10.59
N ALA A 554 -2.68 11.30 -11.29
CA ALA A 554 -2.22 12.22 -12.32
C ALA A 554 -1.21 13.23 -11.73
N PRO A 555 -0.29 13.80 -12.52
CA PRO A 555 0.59 14.86 -12.05
C PRO A 555 -0.19 16.00 -11.37
N ASP A 556 0.27 16.51 -10.24
CA ASP A 556 -0.48 17.45 -9.37
C ASP A 556 -1.07 18.66 -10.11
N ALA A 557 -0.31 19.23 -11.05
CA ALA A 557 -0.76 20.34 -11.87
C ALA A 557 -1.95 19.96 -12.78
N ILE A 558 -2.00 18.72 -13.26
CA ILE A 558 -3.13 18.17 -14.01
C ILE A 558 -4.30 17.92 -13.07
N ARG A 559 -4.07 17.27 -11.91
CA ARG A 559 -5.12 17.03 -10.89
C ARG A 559 -5.90 18.28 -10.59
N VAL A 560 -5.23 19.35 -10.14
CA VAL A 560 -5.91 20.60 -9.76
C VAL A 560 -6.63 21.27 -10.94
N ASN A 561 -6.03 21.28 -12.13
CA ASN A 561 -6.60 21.99 -13.28
C ASN A 561 -7.83 21.27 -13.84
N VAL A 562 -7.78 19.93 -13.97
CA VAL A 562 -8.92 19.15 -14.48
C VAL A 562 -10.03 19.09 -13.42
N LEU A 563 -9.67 18.91 -12.15
CA LEU A 563 -10.60 18.99 -11.02
C LEU A 563 -11.41 20.29 -11.02
N PHE A 564 -10.75 21.44 -11.12
CA PHE A 564 -11.43 22.74 -11.10
C PHE A 564 -12.14 23.06 -12.43
N ARG A 565 -11.65 22.54 -13.55
CA ARG A 565 -12.35 22.60 -14.84
C ARG A 565 -13.71 21.89 -14.76
N ASN A 566 -13.82 20.81 -13.99
CA ASN A 566 -15.08 20.09 -13.76
C ASN A 566 -15.96 20.67 -12.66
N SER A 567 -15.41 21.42 -11.71
CA SER A 567 -16.24 22.01 -10.64
C SER A 567 -17.15 23.14 -11.16
N ILE A 568 -18.46 22.98 -10.97
CA ILE A 568 -19.46 24.02 -11.24
C ILE A 568 -19.35 25.14 -10.20
N GLU A 569 -19.07 24.76 -8.95
CA GLU A 569 -18.90 25.63 -7.82
C GLU A 569 -17.70 26.56 -7.99
N PHE A 570 -16.57 26.04 -8.46
CA PHE A 570 -15.37 26.83 -8.78
C PHE A 570 -15.70 27.91 -9.82
N ALA A 571 -16.28 27.51 -10.95
CA ALA A 571 -16.64 28.41 -12.03
C ALA A 571 -17.58 29.53 -11.55
N LYS A 572 -18.53 29.19 -10.67
CA LYS A 572 -19.44 30.16 -10.05
C LYS A 572 -18.72 31.11 -9.09
N VAL A 573 -17.85 30.60 -8.22
CA VAL A 573 -17.14 31.41 -7.21
C VAL A 573 -16.22 32.44 -7.85
N PHE A 574 -15.56 32.08 -8.96
CA PHE A 574 -14.66 32.98 -9.69
C PHE A 574 -15.31 33.69 -10.87
N ASN A 575 -16.62 33.51 -11.09
CA ASN A 575 -17.36 34.05 -12.23
C ASN A 575 -16.68 33.75 -13.59
N CYS A 576 -16.20 32.51 -13.78
CA CYS A 576 -15.55 32.10 -15.02
C CYS A 576 -16.54 32.15 -16.19
N PRO A 577 -16.23 32.85 -17.30
CA PRO A 577 -17.09 32.86 -18.49
C PRO A 577 -17.21 31.48 -19.12
N ILE A 578 -18.40 31.15 -19.65
CA ILE A 578 -18.61 29.93 -20.45
C ILE A 578 -17.68 29.94 -21.66
N GLY A 579 -17.01 28.82 -21.93
CA GLY A 579 -16.01 28.67 -22.98
C GLY A 579 -14.58 29.08 -22.56
N SER A 580 -14.39 29.58 -21.34
CA SER A 580 -13.04 29.80 -20.81
C SER A 580 -12.35 28.46 -20.46
N LYS A 581 -11.02 28.47 -20.35
CA LYS A 581 -10.23 27.27 -20.02
C LYS A 581 -10.72 26.52 -18.77
N MET A 582 -11.17 27.26 -17.76
CA MET A 582 -11.65 26.70 -16.49
C MET A 582 -13.18 26.57 -16.40
N HIS A 583 -13.90 26.93 -17.47
CA HIS A 583 -15.35 26.75 -17.58
C HIS A 583 -15.69 26.44 -19.05
N PRO A 584 -15.30 25.26 -19.55
CA PRO A 584 -15.58 24.86 -20.93
C PRO A 584 -17.08 24.83 -21.20
N SER A 585 -17.46 24.97 -22.47
CA SER A 585 -18.85 24.84 -22.90
C SER A 585 -19.35 23.40 -22.94
N GLU A 586 -18.43 22.43 -22.84
CA GLU A 586 -18.71 21.00 -22.77
C GLU A 586 -19.39 20.63 -21.45
N GLU A 587 -20.09 19.49 -21.43
CA GLU A 587 -20.62 18.94 -20.19
C GLU A 587 -19.47 18.55 -19.25
N LYS A 588 -19.55 19.00 -18.00
CA LYS A 588 -18.55 18.72 -16.96
C LYS A 588 -18.68 17.28 -16.47
N CYS A 589 -17.54 16.60 -16.26
CA CYS A 589 -17.53 15.24 -15.72
C CYS A 589 -17.85 15.26 -14.22
N GLN A 590 -18.87 14.48 -13.81
CA GLN A 590 -19.26 14.32 -12.41
C GLN A 590 -19.94 12.96 -12.17
N ILE A 591 -19.69 12.36 -11.01
CA ILE A 591 -20.37 11.12 -10.63
C ILE A 591 -21.73 11.44 -10.00
N CYS A 592 -21.76 12.24 -8.93
CA CYS A 592 -23.00 12.57 -8.20
C CYS A 592 -23.52 14.00 -8.41
#